data_AF-A0A7W9PKI3-F1
#
_entry.id   AF-A0A7W9PKI3-F1
#
_cell.length_a   1.000
_cell.length_b   1.000
_cell.length_c   1.000
_cell.angle_alpha   90.00
_cell.angle_beta   90.00
_cell.angle_gamma   90.00
#
_symmetry.space_group_name_H-M   'P 1'
#
loop_
_entity.id
_entity.type
_entity.pdbx_description
1 polymer ?
#
loop_
_entity_poly.entity_id
_entity_poly.type
_entity_poly.pdbx_seq_one_letter_code
_entity_poly.pdbx_strand_id
1 'polypeptide(L)' 'MDRGRTEQHHYSRETATRFVINAVESTGAATRDDFDIDRIVTTAHSQVNDWDFDAMPPEAFWRIASSCIRQ' A
#
# COMPACT_ATOMS: atom_id res chain seq x y z
N MET A 1 7.79 -31.73 -5.06
CA MET A 1 7.63 -30.89 -3.85
C MET A 1 8.22 -29.55 -4.19
N ASP A 2 7.48 -28.77 -4.96
CA ASP A 2 7.97 -27.58 -5.64
C ASP A 2 7.62 -26.36 -4.78
N ARG A 3 8.15 -26.36 -3.55
CA ARG A 3 8.06 -25.22 -2.62
C ARG A 3 9.25 -24.28 -2.82
N GLY A 4 9.54 -23.99 -4.08
CA GLY A 4 10.60 -23.08 -4.51
C GLY A 4 10.04 -21.86 -5.21
N ARG A 5 8.86 -21.37 -4.80
CA ARG A 5 8.43 -20.03 -5.17
C ARG A 5 8.89 -19.10 -4.04
N THR A 6 10.20 -18.84 -3.98
CA THR A 6 10.62 -17.51 -3.52
C THR A 6 10.06 -16.56 -4.57
N GLU A 7 8.84 -16.09 -4.33
CA GLU A 7 8.28 -14.94 -4.98
C GLU A 7 9.31 -13.86 -4.77
N GLN A 8 10.15 -13.61 -5.79
CA GLN A 8 10.77 -12.31 -5.93
C GLN A 8 9.58 -11.38 -6.07
N HIS A 9 9.02 -10.96 -4.95
CA HIS A 9 8.11 -9.85 -4.91
C HIS A 9 8.92 -8.71 -5.48
N HIS A 10 8.69 -8.41 -6.76
CA HIS A 10 9.13 -7.16 -7.34
C HIS A 10 8.33 -6.07 -6.61
N TYR A 11 8.86 -5.67 -5.47
CA TYR A 11 8.41 -4.53 -4.71
C TYR A 11 8.80 -3.31 -5.52
N SER A 12 7.85 -2.85 -6.31
CA SER A 12 7.95 -1.69 -7.18
C SER A 12 6.74 -0.82 -6.90
N ARG A 13 6.85 0.47 -7.20
CA ARG A 13 5.75 1.42 -7.05
C ARG A 13 4.43 0.90 -7.62
N GLU A 14 4.47 0.21 -8.76
CA GLU A 14 3.27 -0.38 -9.37
C GLU A 14 2.57 -1.44 -8.49
N THR A 15 3.35 -2.36 -7.92
CA THR A 15 2.85 -3.39 -6.97
C THR A 15 2.32 -2.73 -5.71
N ALA A 16 3.07 -1.76 -5.18
CA ALA A 16 2.72 -1.00 -4.00
C ALA A 16 1.39 -0.22 -4.19
N THR A 17 1.23 0.46 -5.31
CA THR A 17 -0.03 1.14 -5.70
C THR A 17 -1.21 0.17 -5.74
N ARG A 18 -1.04 -1.01 -6.36
CA ARG A 18 -2.10 -2.03 -6.39
C ARG A 18 -2.46 -2.55 -5.00
N PHE A 19 -1.47 -2.70 -4.13
CA PHE A 19 -1.69 -3.08 -2.73
C PHE A 19 -2.53 -2.02 -2.00
N VAL A 20 -2.19 -0.73 -2.11
CA VAL A 20 -2.95 0.36 -1.49
C VAL A 20 -4.39 0.36 -1.98
N ILE A 21 -4.61 0.27 -3.30
CA ILE A 21 -5.95 0.22 -3.90
C ILE A 21 -6.75 -0.96 -3.33
N ASN A 22 -6.15 -2.16 -3.30
CA ASN A 22 -6.81 -3.33 -2.76
C ASN A 22 -7.16 -3.17 -1.27
N ALA A 23 -6.25 -2.60 -0.46
CA ALA A 23 -6.48 -2.39 0.97
C ALA A 23 -7.64 -1.41 1.23
N VAL A 24 -7.70 -0.29 0.51
CA VAL A 24 -8.79 0.69 0.67
C VAL A 24 -10.12 0.14 0.18
N GLU A 25 -10.14 -0.52 -0.98
CA GLU A 25 -11.37 -1.11 -1.53
C GLU A 25 -11.85 -2.31 -0.69
N SER A 26 -10.94 -3.08 -0.10
CA SER A 26 -11.29 -4.19 0.79
C SER A 26 -11.93 -3.73 2.11
N THR A 27 -11.74 -2.47 2.49
CA THR A 27 -12.42 -1.89 3.67
C THR A 27 -13.89 -1.56 3.36
N GLY A 28 -14.25 -1.39 2.09
CA GLY A 28 -15.62 -1.14 1.64
C GLY A 28 -16.22 0.22 2.02
N ALA A 29 -15.49 1.05 2.79
CA ALA A 29 -15.94 2.36 3.23
C ALA A 29 -15.66 3.47 2.19
N ALA A 30 -14.67 3.27 1.32
CA ALA A 30 -14.21 4.25 0.36
C ALA A 30 -13.53 3.56 -0.83
N THR A 31 -13.36 4.30 -1.93
CA THR A 31 -12.73 3.81 -3.17
C THR A 31 -11.42 4.53 -3.42
N ARG A 32 -10.62 4.06 -4.39
CA ARG A 32 -9.37 4.74 -4.80
C ARG A 32 -9.52 6.21 -5.23
N ASP A 33 -10.75 6.67 -5.50
CA ASP A 33 -11.03 8.06 -5.85
C ASP A 33 -11.11 8.96 -4.61
N ASP A 34 -11.52 8.39 -3.47
CA ASP A 34 -11.60 9.06 -2.16
C ASP A 34 -10.21 9.27 -1.54
N PHE A 35 -9.23 8.46 -1.95
CA PHE A 35 -7.86 8.51 -1.43
C PHE A 35 -6.86 9.01 -2.48
N ASP A 36 -5.91 9.81 -2.05
CA ASP A 36 -4.75 10.17 -2.87
C ASP A 36 -3.71 9.03 -2.85
N ILE A 37 -3.95 8.00 -3.68
CA ILE A 37 -3.13 6.78 -3.73
C ILE A 37 -1.66 7.10 -3.97
N ASP A 38 -1.36 8.05 -4.85
CA ASP A 38 0.01 8.43 -5.17
C ASP A 38 0.76 9.01 -3.96
N ARG A 39 0.07 9.88 -3.20
CA ARG A 39 0.60 10.45 -1.97
C ARG A 39 0.76 9.40 -0.87
N ILE A 40 -0.17 8.46 -0.74
CA ILE A 40 -0.05 7.34 0.22
C ILE A 40 1.19 6.51 -0.10
N VAL A 41 1.33 6.09 -1.35
CA VAL A 41 2.44 5.26 -1.85
C VAL A 41 3.78 5.97 -1.63
N THR A 42 3.87 7.26 -1.95
CA THR A 42 5.09 8.07 -1.77
C THR A 42 5.44 8.30 -0.31
N THR A 43 4.44 8.54 0.55
CA THR A 43 4.63 8.77 1.98
C THR A 43 5.05 7.47 2.69
N ALA A 44 4.38 6.37 2.36
CA ALA A 44 4.72 5.05 2.88
C ALA A 44 6.14 4.65 2.48
N HIS A 45 6.50 4.78 1.20
CA HIS A 45 7.86 4.53 0.72
C HIS A 45 8.90 5.41 1.43
N SER A 46 8.60 6.69 1.69
CA SER A 46 9.52 7.56 2.44
C SER A 46 9.72 7.10 3.89
N GLN A 47 8.72 6.42 4.48
CA GLN A 47 8.77 5.95 5.85
C GLN A 47 9.50 4.61 6.01
N VAL A 48 9.24 3.63 5.13
CA VAL A 48 9.92 2.31 5.15
C VAL A 48 11.20 2.28 4.34
N ASN A 49 11.47 3.33 3.56
CA ASN A 49 12.56 3.41 2.58
C ASN A 49 12.53 2.30 1.52
N ASP A 50 11.38 1.67 1.33
CA ASP A 50 11.21 0.49 0.50
C ASP A 50 9.79 0.39 -0.07
N TRP A 51 9.56 -0.52 -1.01
CA TRP A 51 8.22 -0.77 -1.60
C TRP A 51 7.49 -1.95 -0.95
N ASP A 52 8.08 -2.55 0.08
CA ASP A 52 7.45 -3.62 0.86
C ASP A 52 6.52 -3.02 1.92
N PHE A 53 5.24 -2.87 1.54
CA PHE A 53 4.20 -2.38 2.45
C PHE A 53 3.67 -3.50 3.36
N ASP A 54 4.01 -4.76 3.09
CA ASP A 54 3.65 -5.90 3.94
C ASP A 54 4.45 -5.90 5.25
N ALA A 55 5.73 -5.50 5.23
CA ALA A 55 6.51 -5.28 6.46
C ALA A 55 6.04 -4.05 7.26
N MET A 56 5.21 -3.17 6.70
CA MET A 56 4.68 -2.01 7.42
C MET A 56 3.53 -2.43 8.33
N PRO A 57 3.50 -1.99 9.60
CA PRO A 57 2.36 -2.25 10.46
C PRO A 57 1.08 -1.60 9.89
N PRO A 58 -0.05 -2.33 9.86
CA PRO A 58 -1.28 -1.86 9.23
C PRO A 58 -1.80 -0.56 9.86
N GLU A 59 -1.60 -0.37 11.16
CA GLU A 59 -1.93 0.88 11.86
C GLU A 59 -1.19 2.11 11.31
N ALA A 60 0.09 1.98 10.95
CA ALA A 60 0.88 3.07 10.38
C ALA A 60 0.42 3.36 8.95
N PHE A 61 0.18 2.30 8.16
CA PHE A 61 -0.41 2.42 6.83
C PHE A 61 -1.74 3.19 6.89
N TRP A 62 -2.67 2.78 7.76
CA TRP A 62 -3.97 3.43 7.89
C TRP A 62 -3.87 4.87 8.39
N ARG A 63 -2.90 5.22 9.24
CA ARG A 63 -2.65 6.62 9.60
C ARG A 63 -2.25 7.46 8.39
N ILE A 64 -1.39 6.94 7.51
CA ILE A 64 -0.98 7.63 6.29
C ILE A 64 -2.17 7.75 5.33
N ALA A 65 -2.89 6.65 5.10
CA ALA A 65 -4.07 6.60 4.24
C ALA A 65 -5.14 7.62 4.69
N SER A 66 -5.46 7.63 5.99
CA SER A 66 -6.44 8.57 6.57
C SER A 66 -6.00 10.03 6.41
N SER A 67 -4.70 10.31 6.46
CA SER A 67 -4.16 11.65 6.23
C SER A 67 -4.18 12.08 4.76
N CYS A 68 -4.41 11.15 3.83
CA CYS A 68 -4.40 11.36 2.39
C CYS A 68 -5.80 11.22 1.76
N ILE A 69 -6.87 11.36 2.54
CA ILE A 69 -8.23 11.43 2.02
C ILE A 69 -8.40 12.72 1.21
N ARG A 70 -8.95 12.61 0.00
CA ARG A 70 -9.31 13.74 -0.86
C ARG A 70 -10.66 14.28 -0.35
N GLN A 71 -10.62 15.45 0.29
CA GLN A 71 -11.81 16.20 0.72
C GLN A 71 -12.61 16.74 -0.45
#